data_AF-A0A2D5GWM8-F1
#
_entry.id   AF-A0A2D5GWM8-F1
#
_cell.length_a   1.000
_cell.length_b   1.000
_cell.length_c   1.000
_cell.angle_alpha   90.00
_cell.angle_beta   90.00
_cell.angle_gamma   90.00
#
_symmetry.space_group_name_H-M   'P 1'
#
loop_
_entity.id
_entity.type
_entity.pdbx_description
1 polymer ?
#
loop_
_entity_poly.entity_id
_entity_poly.type
_entity_poly.pdbx_seq_one_letter_code
_entity_poly.pdbx_strand_id
1 'polypeptide(L)'
;MAKNGEIVKIIESGYPVMMERFSDITKEQYDLFCRKQYDYGCGNITLGGDLDNDEDRMFALTALVIRMNDKVNRLKNIIVKHRGENAVEDETYMDAFKDLSVYGVIAQLVAEKVWGK
;
A
#
# COMPACT_ATOMS: atom_id res chain seq x y z
N MET A 1 3.97 31.81 1.73
CA MET A 1 3.98 30.34 1.57
C MET A 1 3.86 30.06 0.08
N ALA A 2 4.72 29.21 -0.50
CA ALA A 2 4.61 28.83 -1.90
C ALA A 2 3.27 28.10 -2.13
N LYS A 3 2.63 28.31 -3.29
CA LYS A 3 1.40 27.57 -3.64
C LYS A 3 1.77 26.10 -3.88
N ASN A 4 0.87 25.15 -3.57
CA ASN A 4 1.15 23.70 -3.72
C ASN A 4 1.73 23.33 -5.11
N GLY A 5 1.20 23.92 -6.19
CA GLY A 5 1.70 23.69 -7.54
C GLY A 5 3.12 24.24 -7.82
N GLU A 6 3.56 25.24 -7.07
CA GLU A 6 4.95 25.74 -7.15
C GLU A 6 5.91 24.79 -6.43
N ILE A 7 5.47 24.20 -5.31
CA ILE A 7 6.28 23.25 -4.53
C ILE A 7 6.56 21.98 -5.33
N VAL A 8 5.55 21.42 -6.00
CA VAL A 8 5.71 20.22 -6.84
C VAL A 8 6.77 20.46 -7.91
N LYS A 9 6.69 21.57 -8.64
CA LYS A 9 7.66 21.94 -9.68
C LYS A 9 9.08 22.12 -9.13
N ILE A 10 9.23 22.70 -7.94
CA ILE A 10 10.53 22.84 -7.28
C ILE A 10 11.15 21.47 -6.99
N ILE A 11 10.35 20.52 -6.49
CA ILE A 11 10.83 19.16 -6.19
C ILE A 11 11.16 18.39 -7.47
N GLU A 12 10.29 18.44 -8.48
CA GLU A 12 10.51 17.77 -9.78
C GLU A 12 11.76 18.28 -10.50
N SER A 13 11.98 19.59 -10.51
CA SER A 13 13.18 20.18 -11.13
C SER A 13 14.45 19.96 -10.29
N GLY A 14 14.33 19.90 -8.97
CA GLY A 14 15.47 19.67 -8.07
C GLY A 14 15.94 18.21 -8.01
N TYR A 15 15.03 17.25 -8.20
CA TYR A 15 15.32 15.82 -8.07
C TYR A 15 14.73 14.98 -9.23
N PRO A 16 15.06 15.29 -10.50
CA PRO A 16 14.37 14.73 -11.66
C PRO A 16 14.40 13.19 -11.71
N VAL A 17 15.57 12.59 -11.45
CA VAL A 17 15.73 11.11 -11.47
C VAL A 17 14.92 10.44 -10.36
N MET A 18 14.93 11.02 -9.15
CA MET A 18 14.16 10.46 -8.03
C MET A 18 12.66 10.55 -8.31
N MET A 19 12.20 11.67 -8.86
CA MET A 19 10.78 11.88 -9.14
C MET A 19 10.28 11.01 -10.30
N GLU A 20 11.09 10.81 -11.34
CA GLU A 20 10.81 9.84 -12.40
C GLU A 20 10.65 8.43 -11.81
N ARG A 21 11.62 7.98 -10.99
CA ARG A 21 11.53 6.66 -10.35
C ARG A 21 10.38 6.54 -9.37
N PHE A 22 10.04 7.59 -8.63
CA PHE A 22 8.88 7.60 -7.74
C PHE A 22 7.58 7.43 -8.52
N SER A 23 7.44 8.15 -9.65
CA SER A 23 6.30 8.02 -10.56
C SER A 23 6.20 6.61 -11.13
N ASP A 24 7.32 6.04 -11.59
CA ASP A 24 7.33 4.67 -12.14
C ASP A 24 6.89 3.64 -11.09
N ILE A 25 7.46 3.71 -9.87
CA ILE A 25 7.15 2.78 -8.78
C ILE A 25 5.66 2.83 -8.42
N THR A 26 5.07 4.04 -8.34
CA THR A 26 3.64 4.17 -8.01
C THR A 26 2.75 3.63 -9.12
N LYS A 27 3.13 3.82 -10.39
CA LYS A 27 2.45 3.21 -11.54
C LYS A 27 2.54 1.68 -11.53
N GLU A 28 3.73 1.12 -11.29
CA GLU A 28 3.94 -0.32 -11.18
C GLU A 28 3.07 -0.93 -10.06
N GLN A 29 2.97 -0.26 -8.91
CA GLN A 29 2.13 -0.71 -7.80
C GLN A 29 0.63 -0.63 -8.13
N TYR A 30 0.20 0.41 -8.85
CA TYR A 30 -1.18 0.53 -9.33
C TYR A 30 -1.52 -0.62 -10.30
N ASP A 31 -0.67 -0.87 -11.28
CA ASP A 31 -0.86 -1.96 -12.24
C ASP A 31 -0.90 -3.33 -11.54
N LEU A 32 -0.03 -3.54 -10.55
CA LEU A 32 -0.03 -4.74 -9.72
C LEU A 32 -1.32 -4.88 -8.90
N PHE A 33 -1.79 -3.78 -8.30
CA PHE A 33 -3.07 -3.74 -7.60
C PHE A 33 -4.22 -4.13 -8.52
N CYS A 34 -4.30 -3.55 -9.73
CA CYS A 34 -5.35 -3.87 -10.70
C CYS A 34 -5.36 -5.35 -11.10
N ARG A 35 -4.18 -5.95 -11.34
CA ARG A 35 -4.08 -7.40 -11.65
C ARG A 35 -4.58 -8.26 -10.49
N LYS A 36 -4.09 -7.99 -9.28
CA LYS A 36 -4.55 -8.71 -8.08
C LYS A 36 -6.05 -8.53 -7.86
N GLN A 37 -6.57 -7.32 -8.04
CA GLN A 37 -7.99 -7.03 -7.89
C GLN A 37 -8.84 -7.79 -8.90
N TYR A 38 -8.37 -7.95 -10.15
CA TYR A 38 -9.02 -8.78 -11.16
C TYR A 38 -9.07 -10.25 -10.74
N ASP A 39 -7.97 -10.78 -10.22
CA ASP A 39 -7.87 -12.19 -9.81
C ASP A 39 -8.68 -12.51 -8.54
N TYR A 40 -8.74 -11.57 -7.59
CA TYR A 40 -9.26 -11.80 -6.24
C TYR A 40 -10.65 -11.19 -5.98
N GLY A 41 -11.01 -10.14 -6.71
CA GLY A 41 -12.22 -9.35 -6.46
C GLY A 41 -12.23 -8.59 -5.14
N CYS A 42 -13.30 -7.81 -4.93
CA CYS A 42 -13.43 -6.91 -3.77
C CYS A 42 -13.65 -7.64 -2.43
N GLY A 43 -14.15 -8.89 -2.47
CA GLY A 43 -14.56 -9.66 -1.28
C GLY A 43 -13.42 -9.97 -0.31
N ASN A 44 -12.16 -10.01 -0.79
CA ASN A 44 -11.00 -10.33 0.03
C ASN A 44 -10.69 -9.30 1.13
N ILE A 45 -11.18 -8.07 0.97
CA ILE A 45 -11.03 -7.00 1.96
C ILE A 45 -12.26 -6.90 2.86
N THR A 46 -13.46 -7.08 2.29
CA THR A 46 -14.71 -6.93 3.05
C THR A 46 -14.98 -8.09 4.01
N LEU A 47 -14.29 -9.23 3.82
CA LEU A 47 -14.46 -10.43 4.64
C LEU A 47 -15.92 -10.91 4.70
N GLY A 48 -16.70 -10.62 3.66
CA GLY A 48 -18.12 -10.95 3.56
C GLY A 48 -19.08 -9.96 4.24
N GLY A 49 -18.58 -8.89 4.85
CA GLY A 49 -19.39 -7.81 5.45
C GLY A 49 -19.82 -6.73 4.45
N ASP A 50 -20.76 -5.90 4.90
CA ASP A 50 -21.28 -4.74 4.16
C ASP A 50 -20.50 -3.47 4.55
N LEU A 51 -19.75 -2.88 3.61
CA LEU A 51 -18.94 -1.68 3.91
C LEU A 51 -19.76 -0.40 4.11
N ASP A 52 -21.05 -0.39 3.75
CA ASP A 52 -21.93 0.72 4.10
C ASP A 52 -22.29 0.71 5.58
N ASN A 53 -22.27 -0.48 6.21
CA ASN A 53 -22.31 -0.65 7.65
C ASN A 53 -20.98 -0.23 8.30
N ASP A 54 -21.07 0.56 9.37
CA ASP A 54 -19.89 1.12 10.03
C ASP A 54 -19.09 0.07 10.82
N GLU A 55 -19.74 -0.93 11.43
CA GLU A 55 -19.07 -2.00 12.17
C GLU A 55 -18.27 -2.92 11.23
N ASP A 56 -18.90 -3.38 10.15
CA ASP A 56 -18.25 -4.21 9.13
C ASP A 56 -17.09 -3.47 8.46
N ARG A 57 -17.24 -2.16 8.21
CA ARG A 57 -16.14 -1.32 7.72
C ARG A 57 -14.98 -1.23 8.72
N MET A 58 -15.26 -1.01 10.01
CA MET A 58 -14.21 -0.99 11.04
C MET A 58 -13.53 -2.35 11.17
N PHE A 59 -14.28 -3.45 11.01
CA PHE A 59 -13.73 -4.80 10.98
C PHE A 59 -12.77 -5.00 9.79
N ALA A 60 -13.16 -4.58 8.58
CA ALA A 60 -12.30 -4.62 7.40
C ALA A 60 -11.01 -3.79 7.57
N LEU A 61 -11.12 -2.58 8.14
CA LEU A 61 -9.95 -1.75 8.47
C LEU A 61 -9.05 -2.41 9.53
N THR A 62 -9.64 -3.04 10.54
CA THR A 62 -8.89 -3.79 11.57
C THR A 62 -8.14 -4.96 10.94
N ALA A 63 -8.76 -5.69 10.03
CA ALA A 63 -8.11 -6.78 9.29
C ALA A 63 -6.93 -6.27 8.43
N LEU A 64 -7.07 -5.10 7.80
CA LEU A 64 -5.96 -4.44 7.09
C LEU A 64 -4.81 -4.09 8.05
N VAL A 65 -5.10 -3.54 9.23
CA VAL A 65 -4.07 -3.26 10.25
C VAL A 65 -3.32 -4.52 10.67
N ILE A 66 -4.02 -5.64 10.88
CA ILE A 66 -3.40 -6.93 11.21
C ILE A 66 -2.47 -7.39 10.07
N ARG A 67 -2.91 -7.30 8.81
CA ARG A 67 -2.10 -7.63 7.63
C ARG A 67 -0.87 -6.72 7.52
N MET A 68 -1.01 -5.43 7.79
CA MET A 68 0.12 -4.49 7.82
C MET A 68 1.08 -4.84 8.96
N ASN A 69 0.58 -5.25 10.13
CA ASN A 69 1.44 -5.64 11.25
C ASN A 69 2.33 -6.84 10.92
N ASP A 70 1.80 -7.85 10.23
CA ASP A 70 2.58 -8.98 9.71
C ASP A 70 3.76 -8.51 8.83
N LYS A 71 3.49 -7.61 7.89
CA LYS A 71 4.51 -7.03 7.00
C LYS A 71 5.54 -6.19 7.77
N VAL A 72 5.12 -5.43 8.78
CA VAL A 72 6.03 -4.70 9.66
C VAL A 72 6.92 -5.65 10.46
N ASN A 73 6.38 -6.77 10.96
CA ASN A 73 7.18 -7.76 11.68
C ASN A 73 8.21 -8.41 10.76
N ARG A 74 7.86 -8.67 9.49
CA ARG A 74 8.80 -9.12 8.45
C ARG A 74 9.91 -8.11 8.22
N LEU A 75 9.58 -6.83 8.06
CA LEU A 75 10.56 -5.75 7.90
C LEU A 75 11.51 -5.67 9.11
N LYS A 76 10.98 -5.75 10.34
CA LYS A 76 11.81 -5.79 11.56
C LYS A 76 12.76 -6.98 11.54
N ASN A 77 12.28 -8.16 11.14
CA ASN A 77 13.13 -9.33 11.07
C ASN A 77 14.28 -9.12 10.05
N ILE A 78 13.93 -8.81 8.81
CA ILE A 78 14.89 -8.77 7.71
C ILE A 78 15.83 -7.55 7.81
N ILE A 79 15.29 -6.34 7.98
CA ILE A 79 16.08 -5.11 7.96
C ILE A 79 16.81 -4.90 9.29
N VAL A 80 16.11 -5.05 10.42
CA VAL A 80 16.69 -4.69 11.74
C VAL A 80 17.56 -5.82 12.28
N LYS A 81 17.10 -7.08 12.21
CA LYS A 81 17.87 -8.20 12.77
C LYS A 81 18.90 -8.75 11.78
N HIS A 82 18.54 -8.86 10.50
CA HIS A 82 19.37 -9.50 9.48
C HIS A 82 19.98 -8.52 8.46
N ARG A 83 19.93 -7.21 8.72
CA ARG A 83 20.58 -6.16 7.90
C ARG A 83 20.27 -6.23 6.41
N GLY A 84 19.06 -6.66 6.05
CA GLY A 84 18.60 -6.77 4.67
C GLY A 84 18.86 -8.12 4.01
N GLU A 85 19.45 -9.08 4.71
CA GLU A 85 19.61 -10.45 4.23
C GLU A 85 18.25 -11.18 4.26
N ASN A 86 17.69 -11.42 3.08
CA ASN A 86 16.47 -12.21 2.93
C ASN A 86 16.81 -13.70 3.04
N ALA A 87 16.08 -14.43 3.88
CA ALA A 87 16.23 -15.88 3.99
C ALA A 87 15.41 -16.66 2.94
N VAL A 88 14.43 -16.01 2.32
CA VAL A 88 13.50 -16.58 1.32
C VAL A 88 13.43 -15.63 0.13
N GLU A 89 13.41 -16.18 -1.09
CA GLU A 89 13.36 -15.39 -2.33
C GLU A 89 11.98 -14.76 -2.56
N ASP A 90 10.92 -15.55 -2.38
CA ASP A 90 9.55 -15.06 -2.33
C ASP A 90 9.29 -14.56 -0.92
N GLU A 91 8.92 -13.28 -0.75
CA GLU A 91 8.73 -12.58 0.54
C GLU A 91 9.88 -11.67 1.02
N THR A 92 10.45 -10.90 0.11
CA THR A 92 11.50 -9.95 0.45
C THR A 92 11.00 -8.77 1.30
N TYR A 93 11.93 -8.04 1.93
CA TYR A 93 11.61 -6.75 2.57
C TYR A 93 11.03 -5.74 1.57
N MET A 94 11.40 -5.81 0.29
CA MET A 94 10.88 -4.89 -0.73
C MET A 94 9.41 -5.18 -1.04
N ASP A 95 9.03 -6.45 -1.07
CA ASP A 95 7.62 -6.84 -1.24
C ASP A 95 6.78 -6.39 -0.04
N ALA A 96 7.34 -6.47 1.18
CA ALA A 96 6.68 -5.94 2.37
C ALA A 96 6.44 -4.43 2.30
N PHE A 97 7.39 -3.64 1.76
CA PHE A 97 7.18 -2.21 1.53
C PHE A 97 6.10 -1.93 0.49
N LYS A 98 6.08 -2.69 -0.63
CA LYS A 98 5.04 -2.57 -1.66
C LYS A 98 3.65 -2.91 -1.12
N ASP A 99 3.53 -4.01 -0.37
CA ASP A 99 2.29 -4.42 0.27
C ASP A 99 1.77 -3.32 1.22
N LEU A 100 2.64 -2.77 2.08
CA LEU A 100 2.27 -1.69 2.99
C LEU A 100 1.78 -0.43 2.27
N SER A 101 2.43 -0.06 1.17
CA SER A 101 2.03 1.08 0.33
C SER A 101 0.62 0.89 -0.25
N VAL A 102 0.38 -0.27 -0.88
CA VAL A 102 -0.94 -0.58 -1.48
C VAL A 102 -2.02 -0.74 -0.40
N TYR A 103 -1.73 -1.39 0.73
CA TYR A 103 -2.68 -1.51 1.83
C TYR A 103 -3.08 -0.16 2.43
N GLY A 104 -2.17 0.81 2.48
CA GLY A 104 -2.50 2.18 2.88
C GLY A 104 -3.50 2.86 1.95
N VAL A 105 -3.41 2.62 0.63
CA VAL A 105 -4.39 3.13 -0.34
C VAL A 105 -5.73 2.39 -0.20
N ILE A 106 -5.71 1.06 -0.09
CA ILE A 106 -6.92 0.25 0.11
C ILE A 106 -7.68 0.70 1.37
N ALA A 107 -6.96 0.96 2.47
CA ALA A 107 -7.58 1.42 3.72
C ALA A 107 -8.30 2.77 3.55
N GLN A 108 -7.74 3.70 2.76
CA GLN A 108 -8.41 4.97 2.44
C GLN A 108 -9.69 4.73 1.64
N LEU A 109 -9.65 3.89 0.60
CA LEU A 109 -10.81 3.55 -0.21
C LEU A 109 -11.93 2.88 0.61
N VAL A 110 -11.57 2.01 1.55
CA VAL A 110 -12.52 1.40 2.49
C VAL A 110 -13.10 2.46 3.40
N ALA A 111 -12.27 3.33 4.00
CA ALA A 111 -12.71 4.39 4.90
C ALA A 111 -13.65 5.40 4.21
N GLU A 112 -13.38 5.72 2.95
CA GLU A 112 -14.19 6.61 2.09
C GLU A 112 -15.48 5.95 1.57
N LYS A 113 -15.73 4.67 1.90
CA LYS A 113 -16.89 3.88 1.44
C LYS A 113 -16.98 3.75 -0.09
N VAL A 114 -15.84 3.77 -0.79
CA VAL A 114 -15.77 3.63 -2.27
C VAL A 114 -15.17 2.30 -2.72
N TRP A 115 -14.70 1.46 -1.79
CA TRP A 115 -14.17 0.14 -2.13
C TRP A 115 -15.22 -0.75 -2.82
N GLY A 116 -14.97 -1.11 -4.08
CA GLY A 116 -15.81 -2.01 -4.87
C GLY A 116 -17.10 -1.39 -5.42
N LYS A 117 -17.22 -0.06 -5.42
CA LYS A 117 -18.32 0.70 -6.02
C LYS A 117 -17.97 1.23 -7.41
#